data_AF-A0A6P0LM04-F1
#
_entry.id   AF-A0A6P0LM04-F1
#
_cell.length_a   1.000
_cell.length_b   1.000
_cell.length_c   1.000
_cell.angle_alpha   90.00
_cell.angle_beta   90.00
_cell.angle_gamma   90.00
#
_symmetry.space_group_name_H-M   'P 1'
#
loop_
_entity.id
_entity.type
_entity.pdbx_description
1 polymer ?
#
loop_
_entity_poly.entity_id
_entity_poly.type
_entity_poly.pdbx_seq_one_letter_code
_entity_poly.pdbx_strand_id
1 'polypeptide(L)'
;MKFKNITYQRVLNLGNYENKKLEVHAELDDGDDVNQAISDLKEITESNISKEILTDFEAQIKYQQKEQARLIMNNGDLRKELRELKAQIEEYKSKLPESDDLNDDDDVPFDQGSKTSDEDPDPLSSFGEVSDPSKKNEYKRDWNQKIPEFKGWR
;
A
#
# COMPACT_ATOMS: atom_id res chain seq x y z
N MET A 1 54.41 20.42 -18.25
CA MET A 1 53.07 19.89 -18.50
C MET A 1 52.11 20.56 -17.55
N LYS A 2 51.02 21.14 -18.08
CA LYS A 2 49.95 21.74 -17.27
C LYS A 2 48.70 20.89 -17.46
N PHE A 3 48.46 19.95 -16.56
CA PHE A 3 47.24 19.16 -16.57
C PHE A 3 46.03 20.08 -16.34
N LYS A 4 44.98 19.89 -17.15
CA LYS A 4 43.69 20.55 -16.94
C LYS A 4 42.74 19.50 -16.38
N ASN A 5 42.10 19.79 -15.25
CA ASN A 5 41.08 18.93 -14.69
C ASN A 5 39.70 19.45 -15.13
N ILE A 6 38.88 18.56 -15.69
CA ILE A 6 37.48 18.83 -16.00
C ILE A 6 36.60 17.99 -15.10
N THR A 7 35.58 18.64 -14.53
CA THR A 7 34.61 18.01 -13.64
C THR A 7 33.23 18.17 -14.25
N TYR A 8 32.49 17.07 -14.34
CA TYR A 8 31.08 17.07 -14.68
C TYR A 8 30.26 16.61 -13.48
N GLN A 9 29.24 17.40 -13.13
CA GLN A 9 28.36 17.11 -12.00
C GLN A 9 26.90 17.09 -12.44
N ARG A 10 26.19 16.02 -12.05
CA ARG A 10 24.74 15.88 -12.24
C ARG A 10 24.05 15.83 -10.88
N VAL A 11 23.00 16.64 -10.71
CA VAL A 11 22.16 16.64 -9.51
C VAL A 11 20.83 16.00 -9.85
N LEU A 12 20.48 14.96 -9.11
CA LEU A 12 19.22 14.22 -9.20
C LEU A 12 18.35 14.57 -7.99
N ASN A 13 17.10 14.96 -8.25
CA ASN A 13 16.10 15.15 -7.20
C ASN A 13 15.40 13.80 -6.98
N LEU A 14 15.50 13.28 -5.77
CA LEU A 14 14.92 11.98 -5.39
C LEU A 14 13.52 12.14 -4.79
N GLY A 15 13.01 13.37 -4.67
CA GLY A 15 11.81 13.68 -3.89
C GLY A 15 12.12 13.88 -2.41
N ASN A 16 11.11 14.21 -1.60
CA ASN A 16 11.23 14.36 -0.13
C ASN A 16 12.36 15.29 0.35
N TYR A 17 12.69 16.33 -0.42
CA TYR A 17 13.83 17.23 -0.15
C TYR A 17 15.21 16.54 -0.16
N GLU A 18 15.30 15.34 -0.72
CA GLU A 18 16.54 14.60 -0.90
C GLU A 18 17.10 14.81 -2.31
N ASN A 19 18.39 15.14 -2.37
CA ASN A 19 19.12 15.31 -3.62
C ASN A 19 20.35 14.40 -3.62
N LYS A 20 20.58 13.74 -4.75
CA LYS A 20 21.79 12.96 -5.00
C LYS A 20 22.67 13.68 -6.00
N LYS A 21 23.97 13.74 -5.71
CA LYS A 21 24.98 14.33 -6.58
C LYS A 21 25.85 13.20 -7.14
N LEU A 22 25.97 13.14 -8.46
CA LEU A 22 26.97 12.32 -9.15
C LEU A 22 28.01 13.25 -9.76
N GLU A 23 29.27 12.94 -9.54
CA GLU A 23 30.40 13.73 -10.00
C GLU A 23 31.44 12.80 -10.63
N VAL A 24 31.91 13.18 -11.82
CA VAL A 24 32.95 12.46 -12.55
C VAL A 24 34.01 13.47 -12.98
N HIS A 25 35.27 13.08 -12.78
CA HIS A 25 36.43 13.90 -13.09
C HIS A 25 37.25 13.26 -14.21
N ALA A 26 37.86 14.09 -15.06
CA ALA A 26 38.88 13.65 -16.00
C ALA A 26 40.05 14.64 -16.01
N GLU A 27 41.25 14.09 -16.10
CA GLU A 27 42.48 14.84 -16.31
C GLU A 27 42.78 14.86 -17.82
N LEU A 28 43.05 16.04 -18.35
CA LEU A 28 43.38 16.26 -19.76
C LEU A 28 44.85 16.61 -19.93
N ASP A 29 45.43 15.98 -20.94
CA ASP A 29 46.79 16.22 -21.41
C ASP A 29 46.87 17.40 -22.39
N ASP A 30 48.09 17.89 -22.60
CA ASP A 30 48.38 18.95 -23.56
C ASP A 30 48.14 18.44 -24.99
N GLY A 31 46.98 18.76 -25.57
CA GLY A 31 46.59 18.37 -26.93
C GLY A 31 45.21 17.72 -27.04
N ASP A 32 44.61 17.35 -25.89
CA ASP A 32 43.28 16.74 -25.86
C ASP A 32 42.17 17.72 -26.26
N ASP A 33 41.17 17.21 -26.98
CA ASP A 33 39.96 17.96 -27.29
C ASP A 33 39.05 18.01 -26.06
N VAL A 34 39.00 19.19 -25.44
CA VAL A 34 38.17 19.49 -24.27
C VAL A 34 36.70 19.20 -24.54
N ASN A 35 36.20 19.47 -25.75
CA ASN A 35 34.78 19.25 -26.06
C ASN A 35 34.44 17.77 -26.11
N GLN A 36 35.33 16.96 -26.69
CA GLN A 36 35.17 15.51 -26.71
C GLN A 36 35.17 14.97 -25.28
N ALA A 37 36.13 15.37 -24.45
CA ALA A 37 36.22 14.90 -23.08
C ALA A 37 35.01 15.30 -22.22
N ILE A 38 34.43 16.48 -22.44
CA ILE A 38 33.17 16.88 -21.79
C ILE A 38 32.02 15.98 -22.23
N SER A 39 31.94 15.65 -23.53
CA SER A 39 30.91 14.75 -24.05
C SER A 39 31.02 13.36 -23.43
N ASP A 40 32.24 12.83 -23.33
CA ASP A 40 32.53 11.52 -22.75
C ASP A 40 32.17 11.49 -21.25
N LEU A 41 32.55 12.52 -20.50
CA LEU A 41 32.17 12.65 -19.09
C LEU A 41 30.66 12.66 -18.89
N LYS A 42 29.94 13.39 -19.75
CA LYS A 42 28.48 13.43 -19.71
C LYS A 42 27.88 12.06 -19.98
N GLU A 43 28.36 11.36 -21.01
CA GLU A 43 27.86 10.03 -21.36
C GLU A 43 28.10 9.02 -20.23
N ILE A 44 29.30 9.01 -19.65
CA ILE A 44 29.63 8.15 -18.51
C ILE A 44 28.68 8.43 -17.33
N THR A 45 28.46 9.70 -17.01
CA THR A 45 27.61 10.09 -15.89
C THR A 45 26.16 9.67 -16.12
N GLU A 46 25.60 9.93 -17.29
CA GLU A 46 24.22 9.55 -17.64
C GLU A 46 24.05 8.03 -17.76
N SER A 47 25.08 7.31 -18.24
CA SER A 47 25.11 5.84 -18.27
C SER A 47 25.09 5.26 -16.85
N ASN A 48 25.90 5.80 -15.94
CA ASN A 48 25.96 5.35 -14.55
C ASN A 48 24.64 5.59 -13.82
N ILE A 49 24.03 6.77 -14.00
CA ILE A 49 22.71 7.10 -13.46
C ILE A 49 21.65 6.11 -13.97
N SER A 50 21.64 5.86 -15.27
CA SER A 50 20.67 4.96 -15.89
C SER A 50 20.82 3.53 -15.37
N LYS A 51 22.06 3.03 -15.26
CA LYS A 51 22.34 1.70 -14.69
C LYS A 51 21.87 1.58 -13.26
N GLU A 52 22.16 2.57 -12.43
CA GLU A 52 21.77 2.55 -11.02
C GLU A 52 20.24 2.54 -10.86
N ILE A 53 19.54 3.39 -11.59
CA ILE A 53 18.07 3.42 -11.60
C ILE A 53 17.49 2.07 -12.04
N LEU A 54 18.06 1.46 -13.09
CA LEU A 54 17.62 0.15 -13.56
C LEU A 54 17.85 -0.94 -12.50
N THR A 55 19.02 -0.94 -11.84
CA THR A 55 19.31 -1.93 -10.79
C THR A 55 18.37 -1.77 -9.59
N ASP A 56 18.02 -0.55 -9.22
CA ASP A 56 17.08 -0.27 -8.13
C ASP A 56 15.66 -0.76 -8.50
N PHE A 57 15.21 -0.50 -9.72
CA PHE A 57 13.91 -1.00 -10.19
C PHE A 57 13.89 -2.52 -10.27
N GLU A 58 14.94 -3.17 -10.76
CA GLU A 58 15.04 -4.63 -10.79
C GLU A 58 14.95 -5.24 -9.39
N ALA A 59 15.67 -4.66 -8.42
CA ALA A 59 15.60 -5.08 -7.04
C ALA A 59 14.19 -4.91 -6.45
N GLN A 60 13.53 -3.79 -6.72
CA GLN A 60 12.17 -3.51 -6.26
C GLN A 60 11.16 -4.47 -6.86
N ILE A 61 11.24 -4.74 -8.17
CA ILE A 61 10.37 -5.70 -8.86
C ILE A 61 10.54 -7.09 -8.25
N LYS A 62 11.79 -7.54 -8.06
CA LYS A 62 12.08 -8.85 -7.48
C LYS A 62 11.53 -8.97 -6.06
N TYR A 63 11.66 -7.92 -5.25
CA TYR A 63 11.07 -7.88 -3.91
C TYR A 63 9.54 -8.01 -3.96
N GLN A 64 8.87 -7.21 -4.80
CA GLN A 64 7.42 -7.24 -4.94
C GLN A 64 6.90 -8.59 -5.43
N GLN A 65 7.59 -9.23 -6.39
CA GLN A 65 7.23 -10.56 -6.87
C GLN A 65 7.33 -11.62 -5.76
N LYS A 66 8.39 -11.56 -4.95
CA LYS A 66 8.55 -12.47 -3.79
C LYS A 66 7.42 -12.28 -2.79
N GLU A 67 7.06 -11.03 -2.53
CA GLU A 67 5.99 -10.71 -1.58
C GLU A 67 4.62 -11.16 -2.10
N GLN A 68 4.33 -10.97 -3.40
CA GLN A 68 3.12 -11.50 -4.03
C GLN A 68 3.04 -13.01 -3.93
N ALA A 69 4.14 -13.73 -4.22
CA ALA A 69 4.18 -15.18 -4.09
C ALA A 69 3.87 -15.65 -2.66
N ARG A 70 4.44 -14.96 -1.65
CA ARG A 70 4.15 -15.21 -0.23
C ARG A 70 2.67 -15.03 0.09
N LEU A 71 2.07 -13.93 -0.36
CA LEU A 71 0.65 -13.63 -0.12
C LEU A 71 -0.27 -14.63 -0.83
N ILE A 72 0.09 -15.11 -2.02
CA ILE A 72 -0.67 -16.14 -2.75
C ILE A 72 -0.66 -17.45 -1.96
N MET A 73 0.50 -17.88 -1.46
CA MET A 73 0.60 -19.10 -0.64
C MET A 73 -0.25 -18.98 0.62
N ASN A 74 -0.11 -17.88 1.37
CA ASN A 74 -0.89 -17.66 2.59
C ASN A 74 -2.41 -17.65 2.33
N ASN A 75 -2.86 -16.99 1.26
CA ASN A 75 -4.27 -17.04 0.86
C ASN A 75 -4.73 -18.46 0.49
N GLY A 76 -3.85 -19.26 -0.12
CA GLY A 76 -4.13 -20.66 -0.43
C GLY A 76 -4.38 -21.47 0.84
N ASP A 77 -3.55 -21.30 1.86
CA ASP A 77 -3.68 -22.03 3.13
C ASP A 77 -4.89 -21.58 3.93
N LEU A 78 -5.14 -20.27 4.04
CA LEU A 78 -6.36 -19.73 4.65
C LEU A 78 -7.64 -20.23 3.97
N ARG A 79 -7.63 -20.38 2.64
CA ARG A 79 -8.77 -20.95 1.90
C ARG A 79 -8.99 -22.43 2.21
N LYS A 80 -7.94 -23.20 2.49
CA LYS A 80 -8.06 -24.61 2.92
C LYS A 80 -8.65 -24.67 4.33
N GLU A 81 -8.12 -23.90 5.26
CA GLU A 81 -8.63 -23.83 6.64
C GLU A 81 -10.12 -23.44 6.65
N LEU A 82 -10.52 -22.45 5.85
CA LEU A 82 -11.93 -22.07 5.71
C LEU A 82 -12.81 -23.20 5.15
N ARG A 83 -12.28 -24.03 4.25
CA ARG A 83 -13.01 -25.19 3.71
C ARG A 83 -13.17 -26.27 4.78
N GLU A 84 -12.11 -26.55 5.52
CA GLU A 84 -12.12 -27.54 6.61
C GLU A 84 -13.09 -27.14 7.72
N LEU A 85 -13.02 -25.88 8.18
CA LEU A 85 -13.96 -25.35 9.17
C LEU A 85 -15.42 -25.40 8.69
N LYS A 86 -15.67 -25.07 7.42
CA LYS A 86 -17.03 -25.19 6.85
C LYS A 86 -17.52 -26.64 6.83
N ALA A 87 -16.67 -27.59 6.48
CA ALA A 87 -17.01 -29.00 6.49
C ALA A 87 -17.32 -29.49 7.92
N GLN A 88 -16.52 -29.08 8.91
CA GLN A 88 -16.78 -29.39 10.32
C GLN A 88 -18.11 -28.81 10.79
N ILE A 89 -18.43 -27.56 10.46
CA ILE A 89 -19.71 -26.95 10.81
C ILE A 89 -20.88 -27.76 10.24
N GLU A 90 -20.78 -28.19 8.98
CA GLU A 90 -21.82 -28.99 8.33
C GLU A 90 -21.96 -30.38 8.98
N GLU A 91 -20.84 -31.00 9.34
CA GLU A 91 -20.83 -32.26 10.09
C GLU A 91 -21.49 -32.10 11.47
N TYR A 92 -21.19 -31.03 12.21
CA TYR A 92 -21.84 -30.77 13.49
C TYR A 92 -23.34 -30.48 13.35
N LYS A 93 -23.74 -29.75 12.31
CA LYS A 93 -25.16 -29.50 12.00
C LYS A 93 -25.93 -30.78 11.70
N SER A 94 -25.36 -31.71 10.94
CA SER A 94 -26.01 -33.01 10.65
C SER A 94 -26.07 -33.94 11.86
N LYS A 95 -25.22 -33.74 12.87
CA LYS A 95 -25.23 -34.48 14.14
C LYS A 95 -26.16 -33.87 15.20
N LEU A 96 -26.59 -32.63 15.02
CA LEU A 96 -27.65 -32.07 15.84
C LEU A 96 -28.93 -32.83 15.51
N PRO A 97 -29.66 -33.35 16.52
CA PRO A 97 -30.99 -33.90 16.26
C PRO A 97 -31.84 -32.81 15.60
N GLU A 98 -32.49 -33.14 14.48
CA GLU A 98 -33.63 -32.37 13.99
C GLU A 98 -34.62 -32.35 15.16
N SER A 99 -34.64 -31.24 15.89
CA SER A 99 -35.73 -30.95 16.82
C SER A 99 -36.95 -30.63 15.95
N ASP A 100 -37.60 -31.68 15.46
CA ASP A 100 -38.99 -31.59 15.02
C ASP A 100 -39.84 -31.25 16.25
N ASP A 101 -40.64 -30.19 16.10
CA ASP A 101 -41.77 -29.80 16.93
C ASP A 101 -41.51 -29.55 18.43
N LEU A 102 -41.21 -28.29 18.76
CA LEU A 102 -42.07 -27.61 19.71
C LEU A 102 -42.94 -26.61 18.93
N ASN A 103 -44.09 -27.12 18.47
CA ASN A 103 -45.29 -26.32 18.42
C ASN A 103 -45.58 -25.86 19.85
N ASP A 104 -45.04 -24.72 20.27
CA ASP A 104 -45.66 -23.97 21.35
C ASP A 104 -46.74 -23.10 20.71
N ASP A 105 -47.93 -23.70 20.67
CA ASP A 105 -49.23 -23.04 20.76
C ASP A 105 -49.30 -22.14 22.01
N ASP A 106 -48.47 -21.10 22.08
CA ASP A 106 -48.63 -20.02 23.04
C ASP A 106 -49.49 -18.93 22.40
N ASP A 107 -50.75 -19.31 22.21
CA ASP A 107 -51.91 -18.43 22.12
C ASP A 107 -52.03 -17.71 23.48
N VAL A 108 -51.10 -16.79 23.75
CA VAL A 108 -51.12 -15.94 24.94
C VAL A 108 -52.25 -14.94 24.75
N PRO A 109 -53.33 -14.97 25.56
CA PRO A 109 -54.34 -13.93 25.50
C PRO A 109 -53.69 -12.65 26.00
N PHE A 110 -53.38 -11.74 25.08
CA PHE A 110 -52.99 -10.39 25.43
C PHE A 110 -54.16 -9.74 26.18
N ASP A 111 -53.98 -9.61 27.49
CA ASP A 111 -54.90 -8.91 28.37
C ASP A 111 -55.06 -7.46 27.88
N GLN A 112 -56.28 -7.14 27.49
CA GLN A 112 -56.68 -5.79 27.11
C GLN A 112 -56.69 -4.92 28.37
N GLY A 113 -55.59 -4.23 28.67
CA GLY A 113 -55.67 -3.20 29.70
C GLY A 113 -54.39 -2.60 30.24
N SER A 114 -53.78 -1.67 29.50
CA SER A 114 -53.29 -0.44 30.13
C SER A 114 -53.18 0.68 29.11
N LYS A 115 -54.26 1.46 29.00
CA LYS A 115 -54.18 2.84 28.53
C LYS A 115 -53.45 3.65 29.61
N THR A 116 -52.22 4.03 29.37
CA THR A 116 -51.61 5.20 29.99
C THR A 116 -51.25 6.16 28.88
N SER A 117 -52.11 7.15 28.72
CA SER A 117 -51.81 8.44 28.10
C SER A 117 -50.73 9.13 28.92
N ASP A 118 -49.66 9.58 28.27
CA ASP A 118 -48.81 10.72 28.65
C ASP A 118 -48.04 11.07 27.35
N GLU A 119 -48.54 12.03 26.56
CA GLU A 119 -48.00 13.39 26.51
C GLU A 119 -46.47 13.44 26.49
N ASP A 120 -45.88 13.62 25.30
CA ASP A 120 -44.82 14.62 25.12
C ASP A 120 -44.61 15.00 23.63
N PRO A 121 -44.13 16.23 23.36
CA PRO A 121 -44.31 16.95 22.09
C PRO A 121 -43.17 16.77 21.07
N ASP A 122 -43.54 17.02 19.80
CA ASP A 122 -42.78 17.47 18.60
C ASP A 122 -41.24 17.67 18.68
N PRO A 123 -40.43 17.36 17.64
CA PRO A 123 -40.56 18.09 16.36
C PRO A 123 -40.04 17.38 15.08
N LEU A 124 -40.91 17.29 14.07
CA LEU A 124 -40.50 17.25 12.67
C LEU A 124 -39.93 18.62 12.25
N SER A 125 -38.66 18.87 12.58
CA SER A 125 -37.89 20.00 12.02
C SER A 125 -36.38 19.71 12.09
N SER A 126 -35.90 18.84 11.20
CA SER A 126 -34.48 18.72 10.86
C SER A 126 -34.31 17.88 9.59
N PHE A 127 -34.93 18.32 8.49
CA PHE A 127 -34.45 17.93 7.16
C PHE A 127 -33.32 18.89 6.80
N GLY A 128 -32.13 18.54 7.25
CA GLY A 128 -30.90 19.27 6.98
C GLY A 128 -30.56 19.30 5.50
N GLU A 129 -30.24 20.49 5.05
CA GLU A 129 -29.81 20.90 3.72
C GLU A 129 -28.81 19.95 3.02
N VAL A 130 -29.01 19.91 1.70
CA VAL A 130 -28.12 19.39 0.66
C VAL A 130 -26.69 19.92 0.85
N SER A 131 -25.76 19.08 1.28
CA SER A 131 -24.32 19.38 1.28
C SER A 131 -23.63 18.86 0.01
N ASP A 132 -23.42 19.80 -0.90
CA ASP A 132 -22.25 20.00 -1.77
C ASP A 132 -21.37 18.77 -2.17
N PRO A 133 -21.32 18.37 -3.46
CA PRO A 133 -20.46 17.29 -3.96
C PRO A 133 -18.95 17.64 -4.01
N SER A 134 -18.52 18.77 -3.46
CA SER A 134 -17.10 19.19 -3.42
C SER A 134 -16.23 18.45 -2.38
N LYS A 135 -16.82 17.78 -1.38
CA LYS A 135 -16.04 17.06 -0.36
C LYS A 135 -15.65 15.65 -0.82
N LYS A 136 -14.63 15.59 -1.67
CA LYS A 136 -13.89 14.36 -2.00
C LYS A 136 -13.39 13.69 -0.71
N ASN A 137 -13.63 12.39 -0.62
CA ASN A 137 -13.06 11.49 0.38
C ASN A 137 -11.53 11.64 0.45
N GLU A 138 -11.04 12.35 1.47
CA GLU A 138 -9.64 12.27 1.91
C GLU A 138 -9.44 10.94 2.65
N TYR A 139 -9.32 9.84 1.90
CA TYR A 139 -8.60 8.68 2.40
C TYR A 139 -7.10 8.98 2.30
N LYS A 140 -6.55 9.61 3.33
CA LYS A 140 -5.11 9.66 3.55
C LYS A 140 -4.63 8.22 3.79
N ARG A 141 -4.10 7.57 2.74
CA ARG A 141 -3.27 6.38 2.90
C ARG A 141 -1.98 6.81 3.59
N ASP A 142 -1.84 6.42 4.84
CA ASP A 142 -0.63 6.61 5.62
C ASP A 142 0.45 5.65 5.07
N TRP A 143 1.27 6.14 4.14
CA TRP A 143 2.39 5.39 3.52
C TRP A 143 3.65 5.37 4.41
N ASN A 144 3.53 5.75 5.68
CA ASN A 144 4.64 5.84 6.63
C ASN A 144 4.88 4.55 7.44
N GLN A 145 4.70 3.38 6.83
CA GLN A 145 5.31 2.17 7.39
C GLN A 145 6.77 2.09 6.94
N LYS A 146 7.65 2.53 7.85
CA LYS A 146 9.11 2.36 7.81
C LYS A 146 9.49 0.99 7.24
N ILE A 147 10.09 0.98 6.05
CA ILE A 147 10.83 -0.17 5.54
C ILE A 147 12.02 -0.38 6.50
N PRO A 148 12.22 -1.59 7.08
CA PRO A 148 13.39 -1.84 7.91
C PRO A 148 14.66 -1.72 7.06
N GLU A 149 15.59 -0.85 7.47
CA GLU A 149 16.92 -0.74 6.88
C GLU A 149 17.62 -2.12 6.90
N PHE A 150 17.80 -2.71 5.73
CA PHE A 150 18.52 -3.97 5.59
C PHE A 150 20.04 -3.69 5.71
N LYS A 151 20.56 -3.71 6.95
CA LYS A 151 22.00 -3.66 7.20
C LYS A 151 22.64 -4.96 6.69
N GLY A 152 23.40 -4.83 5.61
CA GLY A 152 24.10 -5.91 4.95
C GLY A 152 24.95 -6.74 5.91
N TRP A 153 24.88 -8.06 5.75
CA TRP A 153 25.80 -8.99 6.39
C TRP A 153 27.13 -8.92 5.63
N ARG A 154 28.19 -8.58 6.36
CA ARG A 154 29.58 -8.88 6.01
C ARG A 154 29.86 -10.36 6.21
#